data_AF-A0A7L3M0Y5-F1
#
_entry.id   AF-A0A7L3M0Y5-F1
#
_cell.length_a   1.000
_cell.length_b   1.000
_cell.length_c   1.000
_cell.angle_alpha   90.00
_cell.angle_beta   90.00
_cell.angle_gamma   90.00
#
_symmetry.space_group_name_H-M   'P 1'
#
loop_
_entity.id
_entity.type
_entity.pdbx_description
1 polymer ?
#
loop_
_entity_poly.entity_id
_entity_poly.type
_entity_poly.pdbx_seq_one_letter_code
_entity_poly.pdbx_strand_id
1 'polypeptide(L)'
;CLPLAPESQKLFAFEWENPDSGRKTQLTWTVLPQGFKSSPTIFGNQLAKDLEAWAAPNDKGVLLQYVDDLLIATETREECIQWTITLLNFLGLNGYRVSQQKAQIVQQQVTYLGLEISKGQRELGKERKETICRTP
;
A
#
# COMPACT_ATOMS: atom_id res chain seq x y z
N CYS A 1 -0.08 10.01 -2.20
CA CYS A 1 1.35 9.96 -2.60
C CYS A 1 2.10 11.00 -1.78
N LEU A 2 3.29 10.68 -1.27
CA LEU A 2 4.04 11.58 -0.38
C LEU A 2 4.77 12.66 -1.17
N PRO A 3 4.53 13.96 -0.89
CA PRO A 3 5.29 15.05 -1.49
C PRO A 3 6.77 14.96 -1.13
N LEU A 4 7.62 15.31 -2.08
CA LEU A 4 9.06 15.41 -1.87
C LEU A 4 9.43 16.85 -1.53
N ALA A 5 10.26 17.03 -0.50
CA ALA A 5 10.76 18.35 -0.11
C ALA A 5 11.47 19.03 -1.31
N PRO A 6 11.20 20.31 -1.62
CA PRO A 6 11.77 21.01 -2.79
C PRO A 6 13.29 20.89 -2.90
N GLU A 7 14.01 20.90 -1.77
CA GLU A 7 15.46 20.82 -1.70
C GLU A 7 16.00 19.45 -2.12
N SER A 8 15.17 18.40 -1.97
CA SER A 8 15.50 17.01 -2.32
C SER A 8 15.12 16.66 -3.77
N GLN A 9 14.28 17.45 -4.44
CA GLN A 9 13.84 17.15 -5.81
C GLN A 9 15.01 17.06 -6.78
N LYS A 10 16.04 17.90 -6.65
CA LYS A 10 17.24 17.83 -7.50
C LYS A 10 17.98 16.48 -7.45
N LEU A 11 17.82 15.69 -6.38
CA LEU A 11 18.47 14.38 -6.23
C LEU A 11 17.88 13.31 -7.15
N PHE A 12 16.66 13.52 -7.64
CA PHE A 12 15.94 12.56 -8.46
C PHE A 12 15.70 13.08 -9.88
N ALA A 13 16.55 13.99 -10.35
CA ALA A 13 16.49 14.50 -11.70
C ALA A 13 16.88 13.43 -12.72
N PHE A 14 16.21 13.44 -13.88
CA PHE A 14 16.52 12.58 -15.01
C PHE A 14 16.41 13.37 -16.32
N GLU A 15 17.12 12.91 -17.35
CA GLU A 15 17.02 13.48 -18.69
C GLU A 15 15.96 12.76 -19.50
N TRP A 16 15.18 13.53 -20.25
CA TRP A 16 14.26 13.02 -21.26
C TRP A 16 14.58 13.67 -22.60
N GLU A 17 14.70 12.85 -23.63
CA GLU A 17 14.86 13.29 -25.01
C GLU A 17 13.57 13.04 -25.78
N ASN A 18 13.08 14.09 -26.43
CA ASN A 18 11.91 13.96 -27.29
C ASN A 18 12.27 13.15 -28.55
N PRO A 19 11.58 12.03 -28.83
CA PRO A 19 11.95 11.13 -29.93
C PRO A 19 11.75 11.74 -31.32
N ASP A 20 10.86 12.72 -31.47
CA ASP A 20 10.54 13.34 -32.76
C ASP A 20 11.45 14.54 -33.06
N SER A 21 11.81 15.31 -32.04
CA SER A 21 12.56 16.56 -32.18
C SER A 21 14.02 16.51 -31.71
N GLY A 22 14.43 15.44 -31.02
CA GLY A 22 15.76 15.29 -30.41
C GLY A 22 16.03 16.27 -29.25
N ARG A 23 15.03 17.02 -28.79
CA ARG A 23 15.20 18.01 -27.73
C ARG A 23 15.38 17.32 -26.38
N LYS A 24 16.50 17.59 -25.71
CA LYS A 24 16.78 17.13 -24.35
C LYS A 24 16.24 18.13 -23.31
N THR A 25 15.62 17.60 -22.27
CA THR A 25 15.18 18.37 -21.10
C THR A 25 15.48 17.59 -19.84
N GLN A 26 15.77 18.30 -18.74
CA GLN A 26 15.84 17.70 -17.42
C GLN A 26 14.47 17.79 -16.75
N LEU A 27 14.04 16.69 -16.14
CA LEU A 27 12.82 16.58 -15.35
C LEU A 27 13.19 16.07 -13.95
N THR A 28 12.30 16.26 -12.99
CA THR A 28 12.45 15.66 -11.66
C THR A 28 11.10 15.30 -11.05
N TRP A 29 11.14 14.45 -10.03
CA TRP A 29 9.98 14.03 -9.25
C TRP A 29 9.61 15.05 -8.18
N THR A 30 8.32 15.35 -8.06
CA THR A 30 7.74 16.19 -6.99
C THR A 30 7.16 15.38 -5.83
N VAL A 31 7.08 14.06 -6.01
CA VAL A 31 6.65 13.08 -5.02
C VAL A 31 7.71 12.00 -4.88
N LEU A 32 7.65 11.24 -3.78
CA LEU A 32 8.59 10.15 -3.51
C LEU A 32 8.62 9.15 -4.70
N PRO A 33 9.77 8.98 -5.38
CA PRO A 33 9.83 8.18 -6.59
C PRO A 33 9.84 6.68 -6.31
N GLN A 34 9.32 5.91 -7.26
CA GLN A 34 9.49 4.47 -7.29
C GLN A 34 10.95 4.12 -7.63
N GLY A 35 11.49 3.07 -6.99
CA GLY A 35 12.87 2.62 -7.21
C GLY A 35 13.89 3.24 -6.25
N PHE A 36 13.54 4.29 -5.49
CA PHE A 36 14.39 4.75 -4.39
C PHE A 36 14.31 3.78 -3.21
N LYS A 37 15.48 3.30 -2.75
CA LYS A 37 15.62 2.24 -1.74
C LYS A 37 14.81 2.50 -0.47
N SER A 38 14.77 3.75 0.00
CA SER A 38 14.08 4.10 1.24
C SER A 38 12.62 4.47 1.03
N SER A 39 12.11 4.49 -0.21
CA SER A 39 10.71 4.83 -0.47
C SER A 39 9.71 3.95 0.27
N PRO A 40 9.86 2.61 0.31
CA PRO A 40 8.95 1.75 1.06
C PRO A 40 8.92 2.07 2.55
N THR A 41 10.09 2.29 3.16
CA THR A 41 10.20 2.62 4.59
C THR A 41 9.59 3.98 4.90
N ILE A 42 9.88 5.01 4.08
CA ILE A 42 9.33 6.35 4.28
C ILE A 42 7.81 6.33 4.14
N PHE A 43 7.29 5.65 3.11
CA PHE A 43 5.85 5.53 2.90
C PHE A 43 5.17 4.76 4.04
N GLY A 44 5.71 3.60 4.41
CA GLY A 44 5.19 2.79 5.49
C GLY A 44 5.14 3.54 6.81
N ASN A 45 6.20 4.27 7.17
CA ASN A 45 6.25 5.05 8.40
C ASN A 45 5.23 6.21 8.40
N GLN A 46 5.07 6.91 7.27
CA GLN A 46 4.09 7.99 7.19
C GLN A 46 2.65 7.46 7.28
N LEU A 47 2.35 6.36 6.57
CA LEU A 47 1.03 5.74 6.66
C LEU A 47 0.76 5.21 8.07
N ALA A 48 1.75 4.60 8.73
CA ALA A 48 1.62 4.13 10.10
C ALA A 48 1.28 5.28 11.06
N LYS A 49 2.01 6.40 10.93
CA LYS A 49 1.78 7.61 11.73
C LYS A 49 0.38 8.19 11.51
N ASP A 50 -0.10 8.23 10.26
CA ASP A 50 -1.45 8.70 9.99
C ASP A 50 -2.49 7.74 10.59
N LEU A 51 -2.28 6.42 10.47
CA LEU A 51 -3.17 5.40 11.04
C LEU A 51 -3.25 5.45 12.57
N GLU A 52 -2.27 6.01 13.29
CA GLU A 52 -2.38 6.26 14.73
C GLU A 52 -3.53 7.24 15.07
N ALA A 53 -3.87 8.14 14.15
CA ALA A 53 -5.00 9.07 14.30
C ALA A 53 -6.33 8.48 13.84
N TRP A 54 -6.33 7.27 13.26
CA TRP A 54 -7.55 6.61 12.82
C TRP A 54 -8.30 6.02 14.01
N ALA A 55 -9.52 6.51 14.25
CA ALA A 55 -10.41 5.98 15.27
C ALA A 55 -11.15 4.74 14.72
N ALA A 56 -10.74 3.56 15.17
CA ALA A 56 -11.45 2.32 14.89
C ALA A 56 -12.89 2.38 15.44
N PRO A 57 -13.88 1.75 14.78
CA PRO A 57 -15.27 1.76 15.24
C PRO A 57 -15.51 1.13 16.61
N ASN A 58 -14.66 0.17 17.01
CA ASN A 58 -14.69 -0.56 18.28
C ASN A 58 -13.34 -1.26 18.50
N ASP A 59 -13.16 -1.92 19.64
CA ASP A 59 -11.92 -2.66 19.98
C ASP A 59 -11.94 -4.15 19.56
N LYS A 60 -12.87 -4.55 18.69
CA LYS A 60 -13.11 -5.97 18.32
C LYS A 60 -12.48 -6.37 16.98
N GLY A 61 -11.50 -5.61 16.53
CA GLY A 61 -10.81 -5.85 15.27
C GLY A 61 -9.33 -5.55 15.36
N VAL A 62 -8.60 -6.00 14.35
CA VAL A 62 -7.16 -5.77 14.20
C VAL A 62 -6.91 -5.22 12.79
N LEU A 63 -6.12 -4.15 12.72
CA LEU A 63 -5.55 -3.64 11.48
C LEU A 63 -4.06 -4.00 11.44
N LEU A 64 -3.65 -4.73 10.41
CA LEU A 64 -2.24 -4.98 10.11
C LEU A 64 -1.81 -4.14 8.91
N GLN A 65 -0.61 -3.56 9.02
CA GLN A 65 0.01 -2.78 7.97
C GLN A 65 1.38 -3.36 7.62
N TYR A 66 1.65 -3.48 6.33
CA TYR A 66 2.98 -3.69 5.79
C TYR A 66 3.20 -2.76 4.60
N VAL A 67 4.00 -1.71 4.79
CA VAL A 67 4.23 -0.67 3.78
C VAL A 67 2.88 -0.10 3.29
N ASP A 68 2.43 -0.46 2.10
CA ASP A 68 1.19 -0.05 1.44
C ASP A 68 0.07 -1.11 1.48
N ASP A 69 0.36 -2.31 1.97
CA ASP A 69 -0.62 -3.39 2.14
C ASP A 69 -1.28 -3.33 3.54
N LEU A 70 -2.62 -3.25 3.55
CA LEU A 70 -3.44 -3.22 4.76
C LEU A 70 -4.33 -4.47 4.85
N LEU A 71 -4.50 -5.01 6.06
CA LEU A 71 -5.41 -6.12 6.35
C LEU A 71 -6.25 -5.79 7.59
N ILE A 72 -7.58 -5.81 7.43
CA ILE A 72 -8.54 -5.78 8.54
C ILE A 72 -8.97 -7.21 8.85
N ALA A 73 -8.96 -7.58 10.13
CA ALA A 73 -9.56 -8.81 10.64
C ALA A 73 -10.50 -8.49 11.81
N THR A 74 -11.72 -9.01 11.76
CA THR A 74 -12.76 -8.87 12.80
C THR A 74 -13.44 -10.21 13.03
N GLU A 75 -14.15 -10.36 14.16
CA GLU A 75 -14.88 -11.59 14.47
C GLU A 75 -16.13 -11.78 13.61
N THR A 76 -16.88 -10.68 13.38
CA THR A 76 -18.12 -10.71 12.61
C THR A 76 -17.99 -10.00 11.26
N ARG A 77 -18.90 -10.34 10.34
CA ARG A 77 -18.96 -9.71 9.01
C ARG A 77 -19.39 -8.25 9.12
N GLU A 78 -20.32 -7.96 10.01
CA GLU A 78 -20.89 -6.64 10.24
C GLU A 78 -19.82 -5.67 10.77
N GLU A 79 -18.99 -6.12 11.70
CA GLU A 79 -17.82 -5.37 12.16
C GLU A 79 -16.83 -5.14 11.03
N CYS A 80 -16.56 -6.16 10.20
CA CYS A 80 -15.64 -6.05 9.06
C CYS A 80 -16.09 -4.96 8.08
N ILE A 81 -17.40 -4.90 7.79
CA ILE A 81 -18.00 -3.86 6.94
C ILE A 81 -17.77 -2.48 7.56
N GLN A 82 -18.07 -2.31 8.85
CA GLN A 82 -17.94 -1.02 9.53
C GLN A 82 -16.48 -0.54 9.59
N TRP A 83 -15.56 -1.44 9.92
CA TRP A 83 -14.11 -1.17 9.91
C TRP A 83 -13.63 -0.79 8.51
N THR A 84 -14.08 -1.52 7.48
CA THR A 84 -13.71 -1.23 6.09
C THR A 84 -14.19 0.16 5.65
N ILE A 85 -15.44 0.51 5.93
CA ILE A 85 -15.99 1.83 5.55
C ILE A 85 -15.22 2.95 6.24
N THR A 86 -15.00 2.84 7.54
CA THR A 86 -14.29 3.87 8.31
C THR A 86 -12.84 4.02 7.89
N LEU A 87 -12.14 2.91 7.62
CA LEU A 87 -10.78 2.95 7.11
C LEU A 87 -10.72 3.57 5.72
N LEU A 88 -11.60 3.19 4.79
CA LEU A 88 -11.61 3.75 3.44
C LEU A 88 -11.91 5.26 3.44
N ASN A 89 -12.84 5.71 4.29
CA ASN A 89 -13.11 7.14 4.47
C ASN A 89 -11.89 7.87 5.02
N PHE A 90 -11.24 7.32 6.05
CA PHE A 90 -10.03 7.89 6.62
C PHE A 90 -8.90 8.00 5.59
N LEU A 91 -8.64 6.94 4.84
CA LEU A 91 -7.63 6.91 3.79
C LEU A 91 -7.93 7.95 2.70
N GLY A 92 -9.19 8.04 2.27
CA GLY A 92 -9.62 9.01 1.27
C GLY A 92 -9.46 10.46 1.73
N LEU A 93 -9.83 10.77 2.97
CA LEU A 93 -9.67 12.10 3.57
C LEU A 93 -8.19 12.51 3.68
N ASN A 94 -7.29 11.55 3.92
CA ASN A 94 -5.84 11.77 3.94
C ASN A 94 -5.18 11.70 2.55
N GLY A 95 -5.97 11.61 1.47
CA GLY A 95 -5.47 11.64 0.09
C GLY A 95 -4.80 10.34 -0.37
N TYR A 96 -4.96 9.24 0.37
CA TYR A 96 -4.58 7.90 -0.08
C TYR A 96 -5.59 7.37 -1.09
N ARG A 97 -5.11 6.49 -1.98
CA ARG A 97 -5.96 5.83 -2.98
C ARG A 97 -5.79 4.32 -2.82
N VAL A 98 -6.92 3.62 -2.82
CA VAL A 98 -6.96 2.16 -2.72
C VAL A 98 -7.33 1.59 -4.09
N SER A 99 -6.65 0.52 -4.50
CA SER A 99 -6.95 -0.15 -5.77
C SER A 99 -8.25 -0.95 -5.65
N GLN A 100 -9.32 -0.48 -6.29
CA GLN A 100 -10.61 -1.18 -6.31
C GLN A 100 -10.50 -2.58 -6.92
N GLN A 101 -9.68 -2.73 -7.98
CA GLN A 101 -9.51 -4.02 -8.68
C GLN A 101 -8.79 -5.07 -7.82
N LYS A 102 -7.91 -4.63 -6.91
CA LYS A 102 -7.13 -5.53 -6.04
C LYS A 102 -7.72 -5.71 -4.65
N ALA A 103 -8.69 -4.88 -4.28
CA ALA A 103 -9.27 -4.90 -2.93
C ALA A 103 -10.08 -6.18 -2.69
N GLN A 104 -9.78 -6.87 -1.58
CA GLN A 104 -10.48 -8.07 -1.14
C GLN A 104 -11.43 -7.69 0.00
N ILE A 105 -12.65 -7.25 -0.35
CA ILE A 105 -13.60 -6.66 0.59
C ILE A 105 -14.44 -7.73 1.30
N VAL A 106 -14.35 -7.80 2.62
CA VAL A 106 -15.24 -8.59 3.51
C VAL A 106 -15.34 -10.07 3.06
N GLN A 107 -14.19 -10.72 2.93
CA GLN A 107 -14.08 -12.12 2.52
C GLN A 107 -13.59 -13.00 3.67
N GLN A 108 -14.03 -14.26 3.70
CA GLN A 108 -13.57 -15.24 4.70
C GLN A 108 -12.18 -15.81 4.40
N GLN A 109 -11.74 -15.70 3.15
CA GLN A 109 -10.41 -16.07 2.70
C GLN A 109 -9.82 -14.90 1.93
N VAL A 110 -8.60 -14.52 2.27
CA VAL A 110 -7.88 -13.41 1.62
C VAL A 110 -6.42 -13.78 1.40
N THR A 111 -5.80 -13.16 0.39
CA THR A 111 -4.36 -13.18 0.19
C THR A 111 -3.73 -11.91 0.75
N TYR A 112 -2.78 -12.05 1.66
CA TYR A 112 -2.02 -10.94 2.24
C TYR A 112 -0.52 -11.28 2.28
N LEU A 113 0.33 -10.46 1.65
CA LEU A 113 1.78 -10.68 1.55
C LEU A 113 2.18 -12.07 1.01
N GLY A 114 1.39 -12.59 0.06
CA GLY A 114 1.58 -13.92 -0.53
C GLY A 114 1.22 -15.09 0.39
N LEU A 115 0.50 -14.82 1.48
CA LEU A 115 -0.12 -15.84 2.34
C LEU A 115 -1.62 -15.87 2.08
N GLU A 116 -2.18 -17.07 1.93
CA GLU A 116 -3.63 -17.30 1.97
C GLU A 116 -4.04 -17.47 3.43
N ILE A 117 -4.94 -16.59 3.90
CA ILE A 117 -5.43 -16.55 5.28
C ILE A 117 -6.91 -16.89 5.27
N SER A 118 -7.31 -17.91 6.05
CA SER A 118 -8.72 -18.26 6.22
C SER A 118 -8.95 -19.03 7.52
N LYS A 119 -10.08 -18.80 8.21
CA LYS A 119 -10.54 -19.58 9.37
C LYS A 119 -9.46 -19.83 10.46
N GLY A 120 -8.64 -18.81 10.76
CA GLY A 120 -7.58 -18.89 11.77
C GLY A 120 -6.32 -19.65 11.32
N GLN A 121 -6.25 -20.07 10.06
CA GLN A 121 -5.10 -20.75 9.46
C GLN A 121 -4.43 -19.83 8.42
N ARG A 122 -3.15 -20.08 8.15
CA ARG A 122 -2.40 -19.41 7.09
C ARG A 122 -1.55 -20.40 6.32
N GLU A 123 -1.52 -20.24 5.01
CA GLU A 123 -0.71 -21.06 4.11
C GLU A 123 0.03 -20.20 3.09
N LEU A 124 1.12 -20.71 2.53
CA LEU A 124 1.78 -20.07 1.40
C LEU A 124 0.84 -20.08 0.18
N GLY A 125 0.59 -18.90 -0.39
CA GLY A 125 -0.23 -18.77 -1.59
C GLY A 125 0.41 -19.46 -2.79
N LYS A 126 -0.44 -19.90 -3.73
CA LYS A 126 0.00 -20.67 -4.91
C LYS A 126 1.10 -19.97 -5.71
N GLU A 127 0.94 -18.68 -6.01
CA GLU A 127 1.92 -17.89 -6.77
C GLU A 127 3.28 -17.81 -6.07
N ARG A 128 3.29 -17.72 -4.73
CA ARG A 128 4.52 -17.69 -3.94
C ARG A 128 5.22 -19.04 -3.96
N LYS A 129 4.47 -20.15 -3.87
CA LYS A 129 4.99 -21.50 -4.04
C LYS A 129 5.62 -21.68 -5.42
N GLU A 130 4.91 -21.28 -6.48
CA GLU A 130 5.42 -21.36 -7.86
C GLU A 130 6.71 -20.55 -8.05
N THR A 131 6.77 -19.33 -7.50
CA THR A 131 7.96 -18.48 -7.59
C THR A 131 9.18 -19.14 -6.94
N ILE A 132 9.01 -19.72 -5.75
CA ILE A 132 10.09 -20.45 -5.06
C ILE A 132 10.53 -21.67 -5.88
N CYS A 133 9.58 -22.48 -6.36
CA CYS A 133 9.89 -23.68 -7.15
C CYS A 133 10.55 -23.37 -8.51
N ARG A 134 10.37 -22.17 -9.06
CA ARG A 134 11.01 -21.71 -10.31
C ARG A 134 12.34 -21.02 -10.09
N THR A 135 12.75 -20.77 -8.84
CA THR A 135 14.05 -20.18 -8.54
C THR A 135 15.12 -21.24 -8.80
N PRO A 136 16.11 -20.96 -9.67
CA PRO A 136 17.16 -21.92 -10.05
C PRO A 136 18.07 -22.30 -8.88
#